data_AF-A0A2H0Z2I6-F1
#
_entry.id   AF-A0A2H0Z2I6-F1
#
_cell.length_a   1.000
_cell.length_b   1.000
_cell.length_c   1.000
_cell.angle_alpha   90.00
_cell.angle_beta   90.00
_cell.angle_gamma   90.00
#
_symmetry.space_group_name_H-M   'P 1'
#
loop_
_entity.id
_entity.type
_entity.pdbx_description
1 polymer ?
#
loop_
_entity_poly.entity_id
_entity_poly.type
_entity_poly.pdbx_seq_one_letter_code
_entity_poly.pdbx_strand_id
1 'polypeptide(L)'
;MSERKLYGLTALFQTPDEIVHAAKKVQDSGYKKYDVHTPYPVHGMDAAMKLKPSNLGYVTLIFGLSGAAFALLFMYWAMSKDYPMIIGGKPFFALPAFIPITFEITVLLATLATVIGMLTFYFKFPNNSQPLHDTPYMKAVSSDKYGICIEADDELFDLEKVKHLFKELNGQNVSEIYFPVTEPFKIFEPKFLILLAVVALSTSAVTYLTLNKLLYITPYNWLMNQNRVNVQSKSTFYADGFGMRKPVEGTVARGFIPYEYKGLAAPVVPLSNPLLPTAQILQLGRKRFLTFCSPCHGNFGDGDSRLRGQFPNPPSLHSEKVRGWHDGNIYHVIVNGQNVMPSYSSQLSRDDRWAVIHYIRALQKAKNASPSEILEAKKETPSNAAK
;
A
#
# COMPACT_ATOMS: atom_id res chain seq x y z
N MET A 1 -1.17 -42.31 -58.84
CA MET A 1 -0.10 -41.49 -58.26
C MET A 1 -0.56 -40.05 -58.37
N SER A 2 -0.94 -39.39 -57.27
CA SER A 2 -1.37 -38.00 -57.32
C SER A 2 -0.20 -37.13 -57.79
N GLU A 3 -0.38 -36.40 -58.89
CA GLU A 3 0.62 -35.46 -59.41
C GLU A 3 1.01 -34.47 -58.30
N ARG A 4 2.27 -34.50 -57.88
CA ARG A 4 2.78 -33.58 -56.86
C ARG A 4 3.03 -32.23 -57.53
N LYS A 5 2.30 -31.19 -57.10
CA LYS A 5 2.49 -29.83 -57.59
C LYS A 5 3.83 -29.28 -57.08
N LEU A 6 4.67 -28.77 -57.99
CA LEU A 6 5.92 -28.11 -57.64
C LEU A 6 5.62 -26.80 -56.88
N TYR A 7 6.27 -26.60 -55.74
CA TYR A 7 6.22 -25.35 -54.97
C TYR A 7 7.28 -24.37 -55.46
N GLY A 8 8.51 -24.84 -55.66
CA GLY A 8 9.61 -23.99 -56.11
C GLY A 8 10.94 -24.74 -56.19
N LEU A 9 11.96 -24.04 -56.68
CA LEU A 9 13.34 -24.52 -56.71
C LEU A 9 14.16 -23.78 -55.65
N THR A 10 14.97 -24.53 -54.92
CA THR A 10 15.82 -24.00 -53.84
C THR A 10 17.30 -24.20 -54.13
N ALA A 11 18.15 -23.32 -53.62
CA ALA A 11 19.60 -23.46 -53.65
C ALA A 11 20.24 -22.96 -52.34
N LEU A 12 21.34 -23.58 -51.93
CA LEU A 12 22.10 -23.25 -50.73
C LEU A 12 23.43 -22.55 -51.08
N PHE A 13 23.88 -21.68 -50.17
CA PHE A 13 25.12 -20.93 -50.24
C PHE A 13 25.85 -21.05 -48.90
N GLN A 14 27.18 -20.85 -48.93
CA GLN A 14 28.03 -21.05 -47.76
C GLN A 14 28.26 -19.76 -46.98
N THR A 15 28.17 -18.61 -47.64
CA THR A 15 28.52 -17.32 -47.03
C THR A 15 27.39 -16.29 -47.18
N PRO A 16 27.34 -15.28 -46.27
CA PRO A 16 26.40 -14.16 -46.38
C PRO A 16 26.55 -13.36 -47.68
N ASP A 17 27.79 -13.17 -48.15
CA ASP A 17 28.06 -12.37 -49.34
C ASP A 17 27.56 -13.05 -50.61
N GLU A 18 27.70 -14.37 -50.69
CA GLU A 18 27.15 -15.19 -51.79
C GLU A 18 25.64 -15.04 -51.89
N ILE A 19 24.90 -15.17 -50.78
CA ILE A 19 23.44 -15.09 -50.81
C ILE A 19 22.96 -13.67 -51.14
N VAL A 20 23.65 -12.62 -50.68
CA VAL A 20 23.32 -11.23 -51.03
C VAL A 20 23.54 -10.99 -52.52
N HIS A 21 24.63 -11.50 -53.09
CA HIS A 21 24.89 -11.42 -54.53
C HIS A 21 23.83 -12.19 -55.34
N ALA A 22 23.49 -13.40 -54.89
CA ALA A 22 22.46 -14.23 -55.50
C ALA A 22 21.08 -13.53 -55.47
N ALA A 23 20.68 -13.00 -54.33
CA ALA A 23 19.42 -12.26 -54.18
C ALA A 23 19.35 -11.06 -55.14
N LYS A 24 20.43 -10.26 -55.23
CA LYS A 24 20.51 -9.14 -56.15
C LYS A 24 20.39 -9.58 -57.61
N LYS A 25 21.08 -10.65 -58.02
CA LYS A 25 21.01 -11.18 -59.39
C LYS A 25 19.62 -11.72 -59.72
N VAL A 26 18.97 -12.43 -58.79
CA VAL A 26 17.59 -12.93 -58.95
C VAL A 26 16.62 -11.76 -59.10
N GLN A 27 16.74 -10.73 -58.25
CA GLN A 27 15.96 -9.50 -58.34
C GLN A 27 16.16 -8.77 -59.68
N ASP A 28 17.40 -8.64 -60.14
CA ASP A 28 17.73 -7.97 -61.41
C ASP A 28 17.29 -8.81 -62.63
N SER A 29 17.13 -10.12 -62.46
CA SER A 29 16.57 -11.02 -63.49
C SER A 29 15.04 -10.94 -63.60
N GLY A 30 14.39 -10.18 -62.70
CA GLY A 30 12.97 -9.85 -62.80
C GLY A 30 12.01 -10.79 -62.06
N TYR A 31 12.51 -11.82 -61.36
CA TYR A 31 11.67 -12.69 -60.53
C TYR A 31 11.05 -11.89 -59.38
N LYS A 32 9.76 -12.14 -59.11
CA LYS A 32 8.97 -11.41 -58.09
C LYS A 32 8.54 -12.29 -56.93
N LYS A 33 8.29 -13.57 -57.17
CA LYS A 33 7.89 -14.57 -56.16
C LYS A 33 9.09 -15.44 -55.82
N TYR A 34 9.98 -14.88 -55.02
CA TYR A 34 11.09 -15.61 -54.42
C TYR A 34 11.32 -15.10 -53.01
N ASP A 35 11.96 -15.93 -52.18
CA ASP A 35 12.32 -15.56 -50.82
C ASP A 35 13.73 -16.05 -50.47
N VAL A 36 14.34 -15.36 -49.51
CA VAL A 36 15.69 -15.64 -49.04
C VAL A 36 15.62 -16.03 -47.57
N HIS A 37 16.12 -17.22 -47.27
CA HIS A 37 16.08 -17.81 -45.94
C HIS A 37 17.51 -17.79 -45.37
N THR A 38 17.65 -17.27 -44.16
CA THR A 38 18.95 -17.12 -43.49
C THR A 38 18.82 -17.47 -42.00
N PRO A 39 19.88 -18.02 -41.37
CA PRO A 39 19.85 -18.41 -39.95
C PRO A 39 19.81 -17.20 -39.01
N TYR A 40 20.19 -16.02 -39.51
CA TYR A 40 20.21 -14.76 -38.78
C TYR A 40 20.03 -13.58 -39.75
N PRO A 41 19.67 -12.37 -39.26
CA PRO A 41 19.49 -11.20 -40.13
C PRO A 41 20.78 -10.80 -40.86
N VAL A 42 20.77 -10.89 -42.19
CA VAL A 42 21.88 -10.43 -43.04
C VAL A 42 21.66 -8.98 -43.46
N HIS A 43 22.57 -8.09 -43.06
CA HIS A 43 22.49 -6.66 -43.39
C HIS A 43 22.59 -6.42 -44.91
N GLY A 44 21.73 -5.56 -45.45
CA GLY A 44 21.70 -5.23 -46.88
C GLY A 44 20.88 -6.18 -47.75
N MET A 45 20.29 -7.24 -47.17
CA MET A 45 19.40 -8.15 -47.89
C MET A 45 18.15 -7.44 -48.41
N ASP A 46 17.60 -6.52 -47.62
CA ASP A 46 16.47 -5.65 -47.99
C ASP A 46 16.77 -4.81 -49.25
N ALA A 47 17.97 -4.22 -49.31
CA ALA A 47 18.43 -3.48 -50.48
C ALA A 47 18.67 -4.40 -51.69
N ALA A 48 19.24 -5.59 -51.48
CA ALA A 48 19.48 -6.58 -52.53
C ALA A 48 18.18 -7.10 -53.17
N MET A 49 17.17 -7.37 -52.34
CA MET A 49 15.84 -7.80 -52.76
C MET A 49 14.92 -6.64 -53.18
N LYS A 50 15.36 -5.38 -53.04
CA LYS A 50 14.57 -4.16 -53.29
C LYS A 50 13.23 -4.16 -52.53
N LEU A 51 13.26 -4.60 -51.27
CA LEU A 51 12.07 -4.65 -50.41
C LEU A 51 11.61 -3.24 -50.02
N LYS A 52 10.30 -3.09 -49.86
CA LYS A 52 9.71 -1.85 -49.33
C LYS A 52 9.80 -1.83 -47.80
N PRO A 53 9.85 -0.64 -47.17
CA PRO A 53 9.76 -0.52 -45.72
C PRO A 53 8.48 -1.19 -45.17
N SER A 54 8.59 -1.79 -43.98
CA SER A 54 7.45 -2.43 -43.33
C SER A 54 6.44 -1.41 -42.82
N ASN A 55 5.15 -1.67 -43.06
CA ASN A 55 4.04 -0.87 -42.54
C ASN A 55 3.75 -1.11 -41.05
N LEU A 56 4.47 -2.01 -40.38
CA LEU A 56 4.24 -2.39 -38.98
C LEU A 56 4.41 -1.20 -38.01
N GLY A 57 5.27 -0.23 -38.35
CA GLY A 57 5.42 1.00 -37.57
C GLY A 57 4.14 1.82 -37.47
N TYR A 58 3.33 1.87 -38.54
CA TYR A 58 2.05 2.58 -38.55
C TYR A 58 1.00 1.90 -37.66
N VAL A 59 0.99 0.57 -37.61
CA VAL A 59 0.12 -0.19 -36.69
C VAL A 59 0.45 0.20 -35.24
N THR A 60 1.74 0.18 -34.90
CA THR A 60 2.24 0.57 -33.57
C THR A 60 1.80 1.99 -33.20
N LEU A 61 1.97 2.94 -34.12
CA LEU A 61 1.63 4.35 -33.91
C LEU A 61 0.13 4.56 -33.70
N ILE A 62 -0.71 3.98 -34.56
CA ILE A 62 -2.16 4.13 -34.50
C ILE A 62 -2.69 3.58 -33.17
N PHE A 63 -2.34 2.34 -32.82
CA PHE A 63 -2.83 1.73 -31.60
C PHE A 63 -2.27 2.37 -30.33
N GLY A 64 -1.02 2.83 -30.36
CA GLY A 64 -0.44 3.60 -29.25
C GLY A 64 -1.18 4.92 -29.00
N LEU A 65 -1.42 5.71 -30.06
CA LEU A 65 -2.16 6.97 -29.96
C LEU A 65 -3.62 6.75 -29.55
N SER A 66 -4.28 5.71 -30.09
CA SER A 66 -5.62 5.31 -29.67
C SER A 66 -5.65 4.91 -28.19
N GLY A 67 -4.63 4.21 -27.68
CA GLY A 67 -4.50 3.87 -26.27
C GLY A 67 -4.30 5.09 -25.37
N ALA A 68 -3.47 6.04 -25.80
CA ALA A 68 -3.26 7.29 -25.09
C ALA A 68 -4.59 8.08 -24.97
N ALA A 69 -5.28 8.23 -26.10
CA ALA A 69 -6.56 8.93 -26.17
C ALA A 69 -7.62 8.23 -25.31
N PHE A 70 -7.72 6.90 -25.42
CA PHE A 70 -8.64 6.10 -24.63
C PHE A 70 -8.41 6.28 -23.13
N ALA A 71 -7.17 6.14 -22.65
CA ALA A 71 -6.85 6.26 -21.24
C ALA A 71 -7.17 7.66 -20.69
N LEU A 72 -6.79 8.73 -21.41
CA LEU A 72 -7.09 10.10 -21.00
C LEU A 72 -8.58 10.40 -20.99
N LEU A 73 -9.30 10.02 -22.05
CA LEU A 73 -10.74 10.24 -22.17
C LEU A 73 -11.52 9.44 -21.13
N PHE A 74 -11.12 8.20 -20.87
CA PHE A 74 -11.74 7.35 -19.86
C PHE A 74 -11.52 7.89 -18.45
N MET A 75 -10.30 8.28 -18.09
CA MET A 75 -10.02 8.86 -16.76
C MET A 75 -10.72 10.21 -16.58
N TYR A 76 -10.76 11.05 -17.61
CA TYR A 76 -11.54 12.29 -17.59
C TYR A 76 -13.02 12.01 -17.37
N TRP A 77 -13.61 11.08 -18.13
CA TRP A 77 -15.01 10.71 -17.99
C TRP A 77 -15.29 10.17 -16.58
N ALA A 78 -14.52 9.18 -16.11
CA ALA A 78 -14.73 8.53 -14.82
C ALA A 78 -14.57 9.50 -13.63
N MET A 79 -13.49 10.29 -13.62
CA MET A 79 -13.13 11.11 -12.45
C MET A 79 -13.66 12.55 -12.49
N SER A 80 -14.02 13.07 -13.66
CA SER A 80 -14.53 14.45 -13.81
C SER A 80 -16.00 14.54 -14.19
N LYS A 81 -16.61 13.49 -14.75
CA LYS A 81 -18.01 13.52 -15.20
C LYS A 81 -18.91 12.52 -14.46
N ASP A 82 -18.53 11.26 -14.41
CA ASP A 82 -19.38 10.20 -13.85
C ASP A 82 -19.39 10.23 -12.32
N TYR A 83 -18.21 10.16 -11.70
CA TYR A 83 -18.10 10.13 -10.24
C TYR A 83 -16.99 11.07 -9.71
N PRO A 84 -17.23 12.38 -9.71
CA PRO A 84 -16.26 13.36 -9.22
C PRO A 84 -16.08 13.25 -7.69
N MET A 85 -14.85 12.91 -7.27
CA MET A 85 -14.48 12.78 -5.87
C MET A 85 -13.42 13.80 -5.46
N ILE A 86 -13.56 14.36 -4.26
CA ILE A 86 -12.57 15.28 -3.68
C ILE A 86 -11.50 14.44 -2.97
N ILE A 87 -10.38 14.20 -3.66
CA ILE A 87 -9.25 13.42 -3.12
C ILE A 87 -8.07 14.38 -2.89
N GLY A 88 -7.78 14.67 -1.61
CA GLY A 88 -6.65 15.51 -1.23
C GLY A 88 -6.67 16.93 -1.80
N GLY A 89 -7.87 17.47 -2.08
CA GLY A 89 -8.05 18.83 -2.62
C GLY A 89 -7.58 19.05 -4.06
N LYS A 90 -7.29 17.98 -4.80
CA LYS A 90 -6.86 18.06 -6.21
C LYS A 90 -8.03 18.42 -7.15
N PRO A 91 -7.77 19.09 -8.29
CA PRO A 91 -8.80 19.28 -9.31
C PRO A 91 -9.29 17.94 -9.85
N PHE A 92 -10.55 17.87 -10.29
CA PHE A 92 -11.13 16.65 -10.84
C PHE A 92 -10.39 16.12 -12.08
N PHE A 93 -9.84 17.04 -12.89
CA PHE A 93 -8.93 16.70 -13.98
C PHE A 93 -7.49 17.01 -13.58
N ALA A 94 -6.84 16.06 -12.92
CA ALA A 94 -5.46 16.16 -12.48
C ALA A 94 -4.50 15.55 -13.51
N LEU A 95 -4.29 16.25 -14.65
CA LEU A 95 -3.48 15.74 -15.77
C LEU A 95 -2.12 15.15 -15.34
N PRO A 96 -1.29 15.76 -14.46
CA PRO A 96 -0.02 15.19 -14.04
C PRO A 96 -0.13 13.80 -13.40
N ALA A 97 -1.25 13.52 -12.72
CA ALA A 97 -1.50 12.21 -12.11
C ALA A 97 -1.97 11.16 -13.14
N PHE A 98 -2.52 11.60 -14.27
CA PHE A 98 -3.03 10.71 -15.33
C PHE A 98 -1.90 10.27 -16.29
N ILE A 99 -0.87 11.10 -16.47
CA ILE A 99 0.23 10.81 -17.42
C ILE A 99 0.87 9.43 -17.22
N PRO A 100 1.23 8.98 -15.99
CA PRO A 100 1.84 7.66 -15.83
C PRO A 100 0.93 6.52 -16.30
N ILE A 101 -0.37 6.60 -16.00
CA ILE A 101 -1.34 5.57 -16.41
C ILE A 101 -1.54 5.60 -17.92
N THR A 102 -1.68 6.79 -18.50
CA THR A 102 -1.78 6.96 -19.96
C THR A 102 -0.57 6.38 -20.66
N PHE A 103 0.65 6.66 -20.16
CA PHE A 103 1.89 6.13 -20.71
C PHE A 103 1.91 4.60 -20.73
N GLU A 104 1.55 3.95 -19.62
CA GLU A 104 1.52 2.48 -19.54
C GLU A 104 0.51 1.88 -20.52
N ILE A 105 -0.70 2.45 -20.61
CA ILE A 105 -1.73 1.97 -21.55
C ILE A 105 -1.30 2.18 -23.01
N THR A 106 -0.64 3.30 -23.32
CA THR A 106 -0.06 3.56 -24.65
C THR A 106 0.96 2.49 -25.02
N VAL A 107 1.93 2.23 -24.15
CA VAL A 107 2.98 1.23 -24.40
C VAL A 107 2.39 -0.17 -24.51
N LEU A 108 1.43 -0.52 -23.66
CA LEU A 108 0.75 -1.80 -23.68
C LEU A 108 0.00 -2.04 -25.00
N LEU A 109 -0.88 -1.12 -25.41
CA LEU A 109 -1.66 -1.30 -26.64
C LEU A 109 -0.80 -1.23 -27.89
N ALA A 110 0.20 -0.35 -27.93
CA ALA A 110 1.17 -0.31 -29.02
C ALA A 110 1.86 -1.67 -29.16
N THR A 111 2.47 -2.18 -28.09
CA THR A 111 3.23 -3.43 -28.11
C THR A 111 2.35 -4.63 -28.49
N LEU A 112 1.17 -4.76 -27.90
CA LEU A 112 0.26 -5.87 -28.20
C LEU A 112 -0.20 -5.81 -29.66
N ALA A 113 -0.59 -4.64 -30.17
CA ALA A 113 -1.01 -4.50 -31.55
C ALA A 113 0.12 -4.78 -32.54
N THR A 114 1.36 -4.35 -32.24
CA THR A 114 2.54 -4.65 -33.05
C THR A 114 2.80 -6.14 -33.11
N VAL A 115 2.83 -6.83 -31.97
CA VAL A 115 3.09 -8.27 -31.91
C VAL A 115 1.99 -9.03 -32.63
N ILE A 116 0.72 -8.74 -32.34
CA ILE A 116 -0.42 -9.39 -33.00
C ILE A 116 -0.37 -9.12 -34.51
N GLY A 117 -0.17 -7.88 -34.93
CA GLY A 117 -0.11 -7.51 -36.34
C GLY A 117 1.05 -8.19 -37.08
N MET A 118 2.21 -8.32 -36.43
CA MET A 118 3.34 -9.07 -36.97
C MET A 118 2.99 -10.55 -37.15
N LEU A 119 2.43 -11.20 -36.12
CA LEU A 119 2.07 -12.62 -36.15
C LEU A 119 0.99 -12.92 -37.19
N THR A 120 -0.03 -12.07 -37.34
CA THR A 120 -1.19 -12.33 -38.20
C THR A 120 -0.97 -11.90 -39.65
N PHE A 121 -0.43 -10.70 -39.90
CA PHE A 121 -0.34 -10.16 -41.27
C PHE A 121 0.96 -10.52 -41.97
N TYR A 122 2.06 -10.64 -41.24
CA TYR A 122 3.37 -10.93 -41.82
C TYR A 122 3.70 -12.41 -41.72
N PHE A 123 3.62 -12.99 -40.52
CA PHE A 123 3.95 -14.42 -40.32
C PHE A 123 2.77 -15.35 -40.66
N LYS A 124 1.56 -14.79 -40.79
CA LYS A 124 0.32 -15.53 -41.13
C LYS A 124 0.00 -16.66 -40.15
N PHE A 125 0.43 -16.57 -38.89
CA PHE A 125 0.02 -17.53 -37.88
C PHE A 125 -1.50 -17.48 -37.64
N PRO A 126 -2.15 -18.63 -37.38
CA PRO A 126 -1.57 -19.95 -37.08
C PRO A 126 -1.32 -20.85 -38.31
N ASN A 127 -1.21 -20.31 -39.52
CA ASN A 127 -0.95 -21.12 -40.71
C ASN A 127 0.49 -21.67 -40.73
N ASN A 128 0.67 -22.94 -40.37
CA ASN A 128 1.97 -23.62 -40.34
C ASN A 128 2.16 -24.62 -41.50
N SER A 129 1.55 -24.36 -42.66
CA SER A 129 1.50 -25.31 -43.80
C SER A 129 2.49 -25.01 -44.94
N GLN A 130 3.57 -24.27 -44.67
CA GLN A 130 4.56 -23.88 -45.68
C GLN A 130 5.32 -25.12 -46.21
N PRO A 131 5.32 -25.39 -47.55
CA PRO A 131 6.00 -26.55 -48.15
C PRO A 131 7.50 -26.69 -47.88
N LEU A 132 8.18 -25.62 -47.46
CA LEU A 132 9.61 -25.68 -47.11
C LEU A 132 9.88 -26.36 -45.76
N HIS A 133 8.87 -26.50 -44.89
CA HIS A 133 9.04 -27.17 -43.61
C HIS A 133 9.48 -28.64 -43.79
N ASP A 134 10.31 -29.13 -42.87
CA ASP A 134 10.89 -30.48 -42.86
C ASP A 134 11.80 -30.88 -44.05
N THR A 135 12.04 -29.97 -44.99
CA THR A 135 12.96 -30.19 -46.11
C THR A 135 14.44 -30.18 -45.64
N PRO A 136 15.35 -30.93 -46.31
CA PRO A 136 16.79 -30.82 -46.05
C PRO A 136 17.32 -29.39 -46.22
N TYR A 137 16.72 -28.64 -47.16
CA TYR A 137 16.99 -27.22 -47.39
C TYR A 137 16.74 -26.38 -46.12
N MET A 138 15.54 -26.43 -45.56
CA MET A 138 15.19 -25.60 -44.40
C MET A 138 15.95 -26.01 -43.14
N LYS A 139 16.28 -27.31 -42.99
CA LYS A 139 17.16 -27.80 -41.92
C LYS A 139 18.58 -27.22 -42.01
N ALA A 140 19.14 -27.14 -43.21
CA ALA A 140 20.46 -26.56 -43.43
C ALA A 140 20.46 -25.04 -43.20
N VAL A 141 19.43 -24.34 -43.70
CA VAL A 141 19.32 -22.89 -43.53
C VAL A 141 19.11 -22.47 -42.08
N SER A 142 18.36 -23.26 -41.31
CA SER A 142 18.13 -22.98 -39.88
C SER A 142 19.38 -23.22 -39.01
N SER A 143 20.43 -23.85 -39.57
CA SER A 143 21.65 -24.21 -38.86
C SER A 143 22.81 -23.29 -39.22
N ASP A 144 23.32 -23.39 -40.45
CA ASP A 144 24.59 -22.77 -40.84
C ASP A 144 24.68 -22.36 -42.32
N LYS A 145 23.64 -22.61 -43.13
CA LYS A 145 23.63 -22.28 -44.57
C LYS A 145 22.71 -21.10 -44.89
N TYR A 146 22.89 -20.52 -46.06
CA TYR A 146 22.03 -19.46 -46.58
C TYR A 146 21.28 -20.00 -47.79
N GLY A 147 19.99 -19.70 -47.91
CA GLY A 147 19.15 -20.31 -48.93
C GLY A 147 18.35 -19.28 -49.72
N ILE A 148 18.12 -19.58 -50.99
CA ILE A 148 17.13 -18.87 -51.82
C ILE A 148 16.11 -19.86 -52.38
N CYS A 149 14.86 -19.43 -52.49
CA CYS A 149 13.77 -20.21 -53.07
C CYS A 149 13.04 -19.36 -54.10
N ILE A 150 13.00 -19.79 -55.36
CA ILE A 150 12.16 -19.19 -56.40
C ILE A 150 10.90 -20.05 -56.54
N GLU A 151 9.73 -19.44 -56.31
CA GLU A 151 8.45 -20.15 -56.34
C GLU A 151 8.02 -20.45 -57.79
N ALA A 152 7.45 -21.64 -57.98
CA ALA A 152 6.93 -22.09 -59.27
C ALA A 152 5.70 -21.30 -59.77
N ASP A 153 5.12 -20.47 -58.89
CA ASP A 153 3.99 -19.59 -59.17
C ASP A 153 4.43 -18.23 -59.78
N ASP A 154 5.73 -17.98 -59.95
CA ASP A 154 6.25 -16.79 -60.64
C ASP A 154 5.99 -16.86 -62.15
N GLU A 155 5.65 -15.72 -62.77
CA GLU A 155 5.36 -15.64 -64.21
C GLU A 155 6.58 -15.98 -65.09
N LEU A 156 7.80 -15.73 -64.60
CA LEU A 156 9.04 -16.01 -65.30
C LEU A 156 9.61 -17.40 -64.98
N PHE A 157 8.91 -18.18 -64.15
CA PHE A 157 9.41 -19.46 -63.69
C PHE A 157 9.47 -20.48 -64.84
N ASP A 158 10.67 -21.01 -65.06
CA ASP A 158 10.92 -22.19 -65.89
C ASP A 158 11.99 -23.04 -65.19
N LEU A 159 11.70 -24.33 -65.03
CA LEU A 159 12.51 -25.22 -64.20
C LEU A 159 13.98 -25.26 -64.65
N GLU A 160 14.22 -25.34 -65.96
CA GLU A 160 15.57 -25.47 -66.51
C GLU A 160 16.31 -24.12 -66.50
N LYS A 161 15.61 -23.01 -66.76
CA LYS A 161 16.21 -21.67 -66.64
C LYS A 161 16.62 -21.35 -65.20
N VAL A 162 15.79 -21.70 -64.22
CA VAL A 162 16.09 -21.45 -62.81
C VAL A 162 17.22 -22.37 -62.31
N LYS A 163 17.27 -23.63 -62.74
CA LYS A 163 18.42 -24.53 -62.48
C LYS A 163 19.72 -23.95 -63.05
N HIS A 164 19.67 -23.44 -64.29
CA HIS A 164 20.83 -22.82 -64.92
C HIS A 164 21.27 -21.56 -64.15
N LEU A 165 20.33 -20.71 -63.76
CA LEU A 165 20.59 -19.49 -62.97
C LEU A 165 21.27 -19.82 -61.64
N PHE A 166 20.77 -20.81 -60.90
CA PHE A 166 21.41 -21.23 -59.64
C PHE A 166 22.80 -21.82 -59.86
N LYS A 167 23.03 -22.53 -60.97
CA LYS A 167 24.35 -23.03 -61.32
C LYS A 167 25.33 -21.90 -61.64
N GLU A 168 24.90 -20.86 -62.35
CA GLU A 168 25.70 -19.64 -62.62
C GLU A 168 26.07 -18.92 -61.31
N LEU A 169 25.18 -18.95 -60.33
CA LEU A 169 25.37 -18.35 -59.01
C LEU A 169 26.22 -19.20 -58.05
N ASN A 170 26.73 -20.36 -58.46
CA ASN A 170 27.41 -21.33 -57.59
C ASN A 170 26.53 -21.88 -56.45
N GLY A 171 25.21 -21.95 -56.68
CA GLY A 171 24.25 -22.54 -55.74
C GLY A 171 24.52 -24.03 -55.53
N GLN A 172 24.64 -24.44 -54.26
CA GLN A 172 24.86 -25.81 -53.83
C GLN A 172 23.52 -26.49 -53.51
N ASN A 173 23.48 -27.82 -53.62
CA ASN A 173 22.33 -28.65 -53.26
C ASN A 173 20.99 -28.13 -53.82
N VAL A 174 20.97 -27.85 -55.13
CA VAL A 174 19.76 -27.38 -55.82
C VAL A 174 18.68 -28.47 -55.73
N SER A 175 17.54 -28.15 -55.11
CA SER A 175 16.48 -29.13 -54.86
C SER A 175 15.10 -28.61 -55.22
N GLU A 176 14.29 -29.48 -55.83
CA GLU A 176 12.89 -29.25 -56.18
C GLU A 176 12.01 -29.52 -54.97
N ILE A 177 11.25 -28.52 -54.53
CA ILE A 177 10.33 -28.62 -53.41
C ILE A 177 8.91 -28.73 -53.95
N TYR A 178 8.14 -29.68 -53.42
CA TYR A 178 6.77 -29.95 -53.83
C TYR A 178 5.80 -29.63 -52.68
N PHE A 179 4.57 -29.25 -53.01
CA PHE A 179 3.53 -29.10 -52.01
C PHE A 179 3.31 -30.43 -51.26
N PRO A 180 3.23 -30.42 -49.91
CA PRO A 180 2.95 -31.62 -49.15
C PRO A 180 1.53 -32.09 -49.44
N VAL A 181 1.31 -33.40 -49.32
CA VAL A 181 -0.05 -33.96 -49.37
C VAL A 181 -0.80 -33.46 -48.15
N THR A 182 -1.88 -32.71 -48.35
CA THR A 182 -2.68 -32.18 -47.26
C THR A 182 -3.41 -33.31 -46.54
N GLU A 183 -2.97 -33.63 -45.33
CA GLU A 183 -3.72 -34.48 -44.41
C GLU A 183 -4.78 -33.64 -43.70
N PRO A 184 -6.09 -33.96 -43.84
CA PRO A 184 -7.13 -33.22 -43.15
C PRO A 184 -7.16 -33.58 -41.65
N PHE A 185 -6.57 -32.74 -40.82
CA PHE A 185 -6.72 -32.83 -39.36
C PHE A 185 -8.05 -32.21 -38.93
N LYS A 186 -8.83 -32.90 -38.10
CA LYS A 186 -10.09 -32.36 -37.58
C LYS A 186 -9.78 -31.49 -36.36
N ILE A 187 -10.16 -30.21 -36.43
CA ILE A 187 -9.92 -29.20 -35.36
C ILE A 187 -10.48 -29.65 -33.99
N PHE A 188 -11.52 -30.49 -33.98
CA PHE A 188 -12.18 -31.00 -32.78
C PHE A 188 -11.90 -32.48 -32.52
N GLU A 189 -10.67 -32.93 -32.74
CA GLU A 189 -10.28 -34.28 -32.33
C GLU A 189 -10.44 -34.46 -30.80
N PRO A 190 -11.03 -35.58 -30.34
CA PRO A 190 -11.26 -35.81 -28.92
C PRO A 190 -10.00 -35.68 -28.06
N LYS A 191 -8.83 -36.10 -28.59
CA LYS A 191 -7.54 -35.96 -27.89
C LYS A 191 -7.17 -34.50 -27.64
N PHE A 192 -7.37 -33.63 -28.63
CA PHE A 192 -7.10 -32.19 -28.51
C PHE A 192 -8.09 -31.52 -27.53
N LEU A 193 -9.37 -31.88 -27.60
CA LEU A 193 -10.39 -31.39 -26.66
C LEU A 193 -10.10 -31.82 -25.21
N ILE A 194 -9.68 -33.07 -25.00
CA ILE A 194 -9.27 -33.57 -23.68
C ILE A 194 -8.06 -32.80 -23.17
N LEU A 195 -7.04 -32.59 -24.02
CA LEU A 195 -5.86 -31.79 -23.66
C LEU A 195 -6.27 -30.38 -23.23
N LEU A 196 -7.14 -29.72 -24.01
CA LEU A 196 -7.59 -28.36 -23.73
C LEU A 196 -8.40 -28.29 -22.43
N ALA A 197 -9.25 -29.29 -22.16
CA ALA A 197 -9.98 -29.42 -20.90
C ALA A 197 -9.03 -29.64 -19.70
N VAL A 198 -8.02 -30.50 -19.84
CA VAL A 198 -7.01 -30.75 -18.78
C VAL A 198 -6.20 -29.48 -18.50
N VAL A 199 -5.76 -28.77 -19.54
CA VAL A 199 -5.05 -27.49 -19.39
C VAL A 199 -5.96 -26.46 -18.72
N ALA A 200 -7.20 -26.30 -19.16
CA ALA A 200 -8.13 -25.35 -18.55
C ALA A 200 -8.41 -25.66 -17.06
N LEU A 201 -8.65 -26.93 -16.72
CA LEU A 201 -8.91 -27.38 -15.35
C LEU A 201 -7.67 -27.20 -14.47
N SER A 202 -6.49 -27.59 -14.95
CA SER A 202 -5.24 -27.44 -14.20
C SER A 202 -4.90 -25.97 -13.96
N THR A 203 -4.98 -25.12 -15.00
CA THR A 203 -4.72 -23.68 -14.86
C THR A 203 -5.71 -23.02 -13.90
N SER A 204 -7.00 -23.39 -13.99
CA SER A 204 -8.03 -22.89 -13.07
C SER A 204 -7.80 -23.35 -11.64
N ALA A 205 -7.46 -24.63 -11.42
CA ALA A 205 -7.18 -25.17 -10.09
C ALA A 205 -5.94 -24.52 -9.46
N VAL A 206 -4.85 -24.38 -10.22
CA VAL A 206 -3.63 -23.70 -9.77
C VAL A 206 -3.91 -22.24 -9.44
N THR A 207 -4.64 -21.53 -10.29
CA THR A 207 -5.02 -20.14 -10.05
C THR A 207 -5.89 -20.02 -8.80
N TYR A 208 -6.89 -20.88 -8.64
CA TYR A 208 -7.75 -20.91 -7.46
C TYR A 208 -6.94 -21.16 -6.19
N LEU A 209 -6.06 -22.16 -6.17
CA LEU A 209 -5.21 -22.47 -5.02
C LEU A 209 -4.25 -21.33 -4.70
N THR A 210 -3.64 -20.73 -5.71
CA THR A 210 -2.72 -19.61 -5.53
C THR A 210 -3.44 -18.41 -4.92
N LEU A 211 -4.57 -18.01 -5.52
CA LEU A 211 -5.30 -16.83 -5.09
C LEU A 211 -6.03 -17.03 -3.77
N ASN A 212 -6.60 -18.21 -3.48
CA ASN A 212 -7.43 -18.43 -2.30
C ASN A 212 -6.71 -19.11 -1.13
N LYS A 213 -5.59 -19.80 -1.36
CA LYS A 213 -4.83 -20.46 -0.30
C LYS A 213 -3.46 -19.84 -0.14
N LEU A 214 -2.64 -19.84 -1.20
CA LEU A 214 -1.24 -19.43 -1.08
C LEU A 214 -1.07 -17.96 -0.66
N LEU A 215 -1.79 -17.04 -1.32
CA LEU A 215 -1.70 -15.60 -1.01
C LEU A 215 -2.29 -15.22 0.36
N TYR A 216 -3.18 -16.04 0.92
CA TYR A 216 -3.78 -15.80 2.24
C TYR A 216 -3.00 -16.46 3.38
N ILE A 217 -2.03 -17.32 3.08
CA ILE A 217 -1.06 -17.77 4.08
C ILE A 217 -0.20 -16.56 4.40
N THR A 218 -0.30 -16.05 5.63
CA THR A 218 0.52 -14.94 6.09
C THR A 218 1.93 -15.44 6.38
N PRO A 219 2.93 -15.17 5.52
CA PRO A 219 4.28 -15.54 5.83
C PRO A 219 4.78 -14.62 6.96
N TYR A 220 5.62 -15.15 7.84
CA TYR A 220 6.33 -14.35 8.84
C TYR A 220 5.43 -13.57 9.83
N ASN A 221 4.36 -14.19 10.34
CA ASN A 221 3.46 -13.57 11.32
C ASN A 221 4.10 -13.24 12.68
N TRP A 222 5.33 -13.66 12.96
CA TRP A 222 6.07 -13.44 14.20
C TRP A 222 6.39 -11.96 14.49
N LEU A 223 6.41 -11.11 13.45
CA LEU A 223 6.48 -9.65 13.60
C LEU A 223 5.14 -9.02 13.99
N MET A 224 4.03 -9.55 13.47
CA MET A 224 2.68 -9.08 13.81
C MET A 224 2.18 -9.63 15.15
N ASN A 225 2.50 -10.89 15.43
CA ASN A 225 2.07 -11.63 16.61
C ASN A 225 3.28 -11.92 17.49
N GLN A 226 3.61 -10.95 18.33
CA GLN A 226 4.60 -11.12 19.39
C GLN A 226 3.92 -11.61 20.65
N ASN A 227 4.55 -12.56 21.34
CA ASN A 227 4.13 -12.97 22.68
C ASN A 227 4.29 -11.78 23.64
N ARG A 228 3.18 -11.11 23.94
CA ARG A 228 3.10 -10.06 24.95
C ARG A 228 2.02 -10.40 25.96
N VAL A 229 2.29 -10.10 27.22
CA VAL A 229 1.31 -10.23 28.29
C VAL A 229 0.45 -8.97 28.29
N ASN A 230 -0.83 -9.09 27.97
CA ASN A 230 -1.73 -7.95 27.96
C ASN A 230 -2.08 -7.54 29.40
N VAL A 231 -2.28 -6.23 29.60
CA VAL A 231 -2.42 -5.58 30.91
C VAL A 231 -3.58 -6.14 31.77
N GLN A 232 -4.60 -6.73 31.15
CA GLN A 232 -5.74 -7.36 31.84
C GLN A 232 -5.88 -8.86 31.54
N SER A 233 -4.84 -9.48 30.98
CA SER A 233 -4.83 -10.91 30.70
C SER A 233 -4.19 -11.70 31.84
N LYS A 234 -4.64 -12.95 32.00
CA LYS A 234 -4.02 -13.90 32.93
C LYS A 234 -2.63 -14.25 32.42
N SER A 235 -1.63 -14.19 33.30
CA SER A 235 -0.28 -14.66 33.02
C SER A 235 -0.10 -16.05 33.58
N THR A 236 0.52 -16.94 32.81
CA THR A 236 1.02 -18.24 33.28
C THR A 236 2.46 -18.16 33.80
N PHE A 237 3.12 -17.02 33.58
CA PHE A 237 4.52 -16.80 33.96
C PHE A 237 4.69 -16.28 35.39
N TYR A 238 3.78 -15.41 35.85
CA TYR A 238 3.85 -14.83 37.19
C TYR A 238 3.00 -15.63 38.19
N ALA A 239 3.52 -15.84 39.40
CA ALA A 239 2.88 -16.64 40.45
C ALA A 239 1.52 -16.09 40.92
N ASP A 240 1.30 -14.77 40.80
CA ASP A 240 0.04 -14.11 41.13
C ASP A 240 -1.00 -14.16 40.00
N GLY A 241 -0.63 -14.73 38.83
CA GLY A 241 -1.52 -14.88 37.68
C GLY A 241 -1.87 -13.58 36.96
N PHE A 242 -1.39 -12.42 37.42
CA PHE A 242 -1.70 -11.13 36.81
C PHE A 242 -0.70 -10.78 35.72
N GLY A 243 -1.20 -10.33 34.56
CA GLY A 243 -0.36 -9.82 33.49
C GLY A 243 0.24 -8.43 33.78
N MET A 244 -0.48 -7.59 34.52
CA MET A 244 0.01 -6.29 34.98
C MET A 244 0.91 -6.47 36.19
N ARG A 245 2.09 -5.83 36.16
CA ARG A 245 3.01 -5.78 37.30
C ARG A 245 2.84 -4.48 38.07
N LYS A 246 2.86 -4.56 39.39
CA LYS A 246 3.04 -3.37 40.23
C LYS A 246 4.48 -2.86 40.06
N PRO A 247 4.71 -1.53 40.15
CA PRO A 247 6.06 -1.00 40.26
C PRO A 247 6.83 -1.67 41.41
N VAL A 248 8.15 -1.77 41.27
CA VAL A 248 9.01 -2.26 42.35
C VAL A 248 8.82 -1.39 43.59
N GLU A 249 8.85 -1.99 44.77
CA GLU A 249 8.73 -1.25 46.02
C GLU A 249 9.78 -0.13 46.11
N GLY A 250 9.36 1.05 46.58
CA GLY A 250 10.21 2.24 46.60
C GLY A 250 10.28 3.02 45.27
N THR A 251 9.64 2.55 44.19
CA THR A 251 9.60 3.30 42.93
C THR A 251 8.83 4.61 43.09
N VAL A 252 9.49 5.73 42.76
CA VAL A 252 8.89 7.08 42.75
C VAL A 252 8.68 7.52 41.31
N ALA A 253 7.45 7.93 40.97
CA ALA A 253 7.16 8.45 39.63
C ALA A 253 7.95 9.74 39.37
N ARG A 254 8.40 9.97 38.12
CA ARG A 254 9.12 11.21 37.78
C ARG A 254 8.25 12.43 38.09
N GLY A 255 8.83 13.39 38.81
CA GLY A 255 8.13 14.60 39.25
C GLY A 255 7.19 14.41 40.45
N PHE A 256 7.08 13.19 41.01
CA PHE A 256 6.34 12.95 42.23
C PHE A 256 7.27 13.08 43.45
N ILE A 257 6.91 13.96 44.39
CA ILE A 257 7.62 14.09 45.67
C ILE A 257 6.88 13.20 46.68
N PRO A 258 7.52 12.12 47.21
CA PRO A 258 6.91 11.26 48.20
C PRO A 258 6.51 12.05 49.46
N TYR A 259 5.36 11.68 50.03
CA TYR A 259 4.96 12.23 51.31
C TYR A 259 5.58 11.41 52.44
N GLU A 260 6.52 12.01 53.18
CA GLU A 260 7.37 11.34 54.18
C GLU A 260 6.60 10.86 55.42
N TYR A 261 5.47 11.50 55.74
CA TYR A 261 4.69 11.21 56.95
C TYR A 261 3.50 10.28 56.69
N LYS A 262 3.56 9.47 55.63
CA LYS A 262 2.48 8.54 55.29
C LYS A 262 2.32 7.49 56.40
N GLY A 263 1.09 7.36 56.93
CA GLY A 263 0.78 6.40 58.00
C GLY A 263 1.10 6.85 59.43
N LEU A 264 1.72 8.03 59.62
CA LEU A 264 1.86 8.65 60.94
C LEU A 264 0.56 9.37 61.33
N ALA A 265 0.39 9.69 62.63
CA ALA A 265 -0.80 10.39 63.13
C ALA A 265 -0.79 11.91 62.82
N ALA A 266 0.40 12.49 62.66
CA ALA A 266 0.63 13.90 62.33
C ALA A 266 2.02 14.05 61.68
N PRO A 267 2.29 15.14 60.94
CA PRO A 267 3.64 15.42 60.44
C PRO A 267 4.58 15.78 61.60
N VAL A 268 5.81 15.24 61.57
CA VAL A 268 6.82 15.49 62.63
C VAL A 268 7.36 16.92 62.55
N VAL A 269 7.46 17.47 61.35
CA VAL A 269 7.83 18.87 61.09
C VAL A 269 6.63 19.62 60.52
N PRO A 270 6.31 20.84 61.00
CA PRO A 270 5.25 21.66 60.42
C PRO A 270 5.47 21.89 58.92
N LEU A 271 4.49 21.48 58.11
CA LEU A 271 4.50 21.75 56.67
C LEU A 271 3.75 23.05 56.39
N SER A 272 4.34 23.91 55.56
CA SER A 272 3.74 25.15 55.09
C SER A 272 3.29 25.02 53.65
N ASN A 273 2.22 25.73 53.30
CA ASN A 273 1.72 25.74 51.93
C ASN A 273 2.73 26.43 50.99
N PRO A 274 3.31 25.72 49.99
CA PRO A 274 4.31 26.28 49.10
C PRO A 274 3.70 27.13 47.98
N LEU A 275 2.38 27.08 47.78
CA LEU A 275 1.69 27.81 46.72
C LEU A 275 1.31 29.21 47.21
N LEU A 276 1.49 30.22 46.37
CA LEU A 276 0.95 31.55 46.64
C LEU A 276 -0.57 31.58 46.41
N PRO A 277 -1.37 32.28 47.24
CA PRO A 277 -2.83 32.34 47.14
C PRO A 277 -3.30 33.27 46.00
N THR A 278 -2.96 32.94 44.75
CA THR A 278 -3.42 33.67 43.58
C THR A 278 -4.87 33.31 43.23
N ALA A 279 -5.55 34.16 42.44
CA ALA A 279 -6.91 33.87 41.98
C ALA A 279 -7.04 32.52 41.26
N GLN A 280 -6.04 32.13 40.47
CA GLN A 280 -5.99 30.84 39.77
C GLN A 280 -5.90 29.66 40.75
N ILE A 281 -5.03 29.75 41.76
CA ILE A 281 -4.88 28.69 42.78
C ILE A 281 -6.13 28.59 43.65
N LEU A 282 -6.75 29.71 44.02
CA LEU A 282 -8.02 29.71 44.75
C LEU A 282 -9.16 29.09 43.92
N GLN A 283 -9.23 29.36 42.62
CA GLN A 283 -10.21 28.74 41.72
C GLN A 283 -9.98 27.23 41.58
N LEU A 284 -8.72 26.79 41.46
CA LEU A 284 -8.37 25.37 41.47
C LEU A 284 -8.77 24.71 42.79
N GLY A 285 -8.42 25.32 43.92
CA GLY A 285 -8.79 24.88 45.26
C GLY A 285 -10.29 24.74 45.43
N ARG A 286 -11.07 25.75 45.00
CA ARG A 286 -12.53 25.73 44.97
C ARG A 286 -13.06 24.56 44.18
N LYS A 287 -12.57 24.35 42.95
CA LYS A 287 -13.02 23.27 42.07
C LYS A 287 -12.77 21.90 42.72
N ARG A 288 -11.58 21.67 43.27
CA ARG A 288 -11.21 20.41 43.93
C ARG A 288 -11.99 20.19 45.22
N PHE A 289 -12.14 21.21 46.05
CA PHE A 289 -12.94 21.13 47.28
C PHE A 289 -14.39 20.78 46.98
N LEU A 290 -15.02 21.45 46.01
CA LEU A 290 -16.41 21.18 45.61
C LEU A 290 -16.61 19.80 44.95
N THR A 291 -15.53 19.19 44.45
CA THR A 291 -15.59 17.85 43.84
C THR A 291 -15.42 16.75 44.89
N PHE A 292 -14.43 16.90 45.79
CA PHE A 292 -13.97 15.81 46.66
C PHE A 292 -14.30 16.00 48.14
N CYS A 293 -14.40 17.25 48.62
CA CYS A 293 -14.53 17.56 50.04
C CYS A 293 -15.96 17.97 50.42
N SER A 294 -16.66 18.72 49.57
CA SER A 294 -18.01 19.22 49.84
C SER A 294 -19.10 18.15 50.03
N PRO A 295 -19.01 16.92 49.48
CA PRO A 295 -20.00 15.88 49.79
C PRO A 295 -20.07 15.58 51.29
N CYS A 296 -18.93 15.66 51.99
CA CYS A 296 -18.83 15.40 53.43
C CYS A 296 -18.84 16.69 54.25
N HIS A 297 -18.06 17.72 53.86
CA HIS A 297 -17.89 18.94 54.63
C HIS A 297 -18.86 20.08 54.26
N GLY A 298 -19.74 19.88 53.29
CA GLY A 298 -20.64 20.92 52.78
C GLY A 298 -19.94 21.90 51.83
N ASN A 299 -20.74 22.67 51.09
CA ASN A 299 -20.19 23.65 50.12
C ASN A 299 -19.44 24.80 50.79
N PHE A 300 -19.80 25.12 52.05
CA PHE A 300 -19.20 26.19 52.83
C PHE A 300 -18.26 25.69 53.92
N GLY A 301 -18.02 24.37 54.04
CA GLY A 301 -17.14 23.81 55.07
C GLY A 301 -17.77 23.66 56.45
N ASP A 302 -19.11 23.65 56.54
CA ASP A 302 -19.83 23.61 57.81
C ASP A 302 -19.88 22.23 58.46
N GLY A 303 -19.51 21.16 57.74
CA GLY A 303 -19.62 19.78 58.23
C GLY A 303 -21.02 19.19 58.08
N ASP A 304 -21.89 19.84 57.30
CA ASP A 304 -23.28 19.47 57.04
C ASP A 304 -23.40 18.50 55.85
N SER A 305 -22.86 17.28 56.00
CA SER A 305 -22.78 16.28 54.93
C SER A 305 -24.10 16.11 54.15
N ARG A 306 -23.98 16.04 52.81
CA ARG A 306 -25.12 15.82 51.91
C ARG A 306 -25.45 14.33 51.72
N LEU A 307 -24.79 13.43 52.46
CA LEU A 307 -24.84 11.97 52.28
C LEU A 307 -26.01 11.28 53.02
N ARG A 308 -27.09 12.00 53.36
CA ARG A 308 -28.32 11.46 53.99
C ARG A 308 -28.07 10.52 55.18
N GLY A 309 -27.07 10.82 56.02
CA GLY A 309 -26.78 10.07 57.24
C GLY A 309 -26.08 8.70 57.05
N GLN A 310 -25.58 8.39 55.85
CA GLN A 310 -24.81 7.15 55.61
C GLN A 310 -23.46 7.12 56.37
N PHE A 311 -22.94 8.28 56.76
CA PHE A 311 -21.71 8.43 57.54
C PHE A 311 -21.90 9.49 58.63
N PRO A 312 -21.19 9.41 59.76
CA PRO A 312 -21.16 10.48 60.75
C PRO A 312 -20.71 11.80 60.11
N ASN A 313 -21.39 12.90 60.44
CA ASN A 313 -21.01 14.22 59.94
C ASN A 313 -19.59 14.58 60.41
N PRO A 314 -18.71 15.02 59.51
CA PRO A 314 -17.38 15.46 59.91
C PRO A 314 -17.47 16.76 60.72
N PRO A 315 -16.46 17.08 61.56
CA PRO A 315 -16.43 18.36 62.25
C PRO A 315 -16.40 19.52 61.27
N SER A 316 -17.00 20.64 61.67
CA SER A 316 -16.94 21.89 60.90
C SER A 316 -15.50 22.32 60.69
N LEU A 317 -15.16 22.68 59.45
CA LEU A 317 -13.85 23.25 59.12
C LEU A 317 -13.68 24.67 59.68
N HIS A 318 -14.76 25.27 60.21
CA HIS A 318 -14.74 26.57 60.90
C HIS A 318 -14.49 26.47 62.40
N SER A 319 -14.45 25.26 62.96
CA SER A 319 -14.18 25.06 64.39
C SER A 319 -12.85 25.72 64.79
N GLU A 320 -12.79 26.26 66.01
CA GLU A 320 -11.59 26.93 66.54
C GLU A 320 -10.35 26.01 66.45
N LYS A 321 -10.54 24.72 66.74
CA LYS A 321 -9.52 23.69 66.59
C LYS A 321 -8.93 23.65 65.19
N VAL A 322 -9.75 23.56 64.14
CA VAL A 322 -9.28 23.44 62.74
C VAL A 322 -8.75 24.79 62.23
N ARG A 323 -9.31 25.91 62.68
CA ARG A 323 -8.75 27.25 62.36
C ARG A 323 -7.34 27.42 62.91
N GLY A 324 -7.08 26.96 64.14
CA GLY A 324 -5.77 27.00 64.78
C GLY A 324 -4.75 25.97 64.28
N TRP A 325 -5.14 25.03 63.42
CA TRP A 325 -4.20 24.09 62.82
C TRP A 325 -3.25 24.79 61.84
N HIS A 326 -2.02 24.28 61.74
CA HIS A 326 -1.13 24.64 60.64
C HIS A 326 -1.62 23.98 59.35
N ASP A 327 -1.36 24.60 58.20
CA ASP A 327 -1.78 24.09 56.88
C ASP A 327 -1.30 22.65 56.63
N GLY A 328 -0.10 22.31 57.11
CA GLY A 328 0.45 20.97 57.06
C GLY A 328 -0.37 19.88 57.73
N ASN A 329 -1.12 20.22 58.79
CA ASN A 329 -1.99 19.26 59.47
C ASN A 329 -3.22 18.96 58.62
N ILE A 330 -3.79 19.99 57.98
CA ILE A 330 -4.91 19.82 57.05
C ILE A 330 -4.43 19.01 55.83
N TYR A 331 -3.24 19.32 55.31
CA TYR A 331 -2.61 18.57 54.23
C TYR A 331 -2.46 17.09 54.59
N HIS A 332 -1.91 16.80 55.78
CA HIS A 332 -1.71 15.44 56.28
C HIS A 332 -3.01 14.63 56.31
N VAL A 333 -4.10 15.21 56.82
CA VAL A 333 -5.42 14.57 56.86
C VAL A 333 -5.95 14.27 55.46
N ILE A 334 -5.74 15.17 54.49
CA ILE A 334 -6.13 14.91 53.09
C ILE A 334 -5.31 13.73 52.49
N VAL A 335 -4.03 13.62 52.84
CA VAL A 335 -3.15 12.56 52.32
C VAL A 335 -3.44 11.21 52.98
N ASN A 336 -3.52 11.15 54.30
CA ASN A 336 -3.60 9.88 55.03
C ASN A 336 -5.04 9.46 55.34
N GLY A 337 -5.99 10.39 55.29
CA GLY A 337 -7.29 10.22 55.93
C GLY A 337 -7.19 10.38 57.44
N GLN A 338 -8.34 10.46 58.11
CA GLN A 338 -8.42 10.51 59.57
C GLN A 338 -9.78 9.98 60.02
N ASN A 339 -9.79 9.04 60.97
CA ASN A 339 -11.00 8.35 61.43
C ASN A 339 -11.77 7.74 60.25
N VAL A 340 -12.99 8.18 60.00
CA VAL A 340 -13.85 7.75 58.88
C VAL A 340 -13.54 8.47 57.56
N MET A 341 -12.72 9.53 57.58
CA MET A 341 -12.34 10.25 56.37
C MET A 341 -11.31 9.43 55.59
N PRO A 342 -11.57 9.03 54.34
CA PRO A 342 -10.64 8.26 53.53
C PRO A 342 -9.44 9.09 53.09
N SER A 343 -8.38 8.40 52.67
CA SER A 343 -7.26 9.04 51.95
C SER A 343 -7.72 9.53 50.58
N TYR A 344 -7.36 10.77 50.23
CA TYR A 344 -7.54 11.33 48.89
C TYR A 344 -6.22 11.35 48.09
N SER A 345 -5.25 10.53 48.51
CA SER A 345 -3.91 10.56 47.91
C SER A 345 -3.87 10.15 46.44
N SER A 346 -4.80 9.29 46.00
CA SER A 346 -4.95 8.85 44.60
C SER A 346 -5.77 9.81 43.74
N GLN A 347 -6.63 10.63 44.33
CA GLN A 347 -7.59 11.49 43.62
C GLN A 347 -7.09 12.93 43.48
N LEU A 348 -6.30 13.40 44.44
CA LEU A 348 -5.76 14.76 44.47
C LEU A 348 -4.24 14.73 44.34
N SER A 349 -3.69 15.49 43.39
CA SER A 349 -2.25 15.71 43.28
C SER A 349 -1.71 16.52 44.47
N ARG A 350 -0.39 16.57 44.65
CA ARG A 350 0.24 17.35 45.73
C ARG A 350 -0.23 18.81 45.73
N ASP A 351 -0.27 19.43 44.55
CA ASP A 351 -0.59 20.86 44.43
C ASP A 351 -2.10 21.09 44.53
N ASP A 352 -2.94 20.15 44.07
CA ASP A 352 -4.39 20.22 44.29
C ASP A 352 -4.71 20.27 45.79
N ARG A 353 -4.04 19.47 46.62
CA ARG A 353 -4.26 19.45 48.07
C ARG A 353 -3.88 20.79 48.72
N TRP A 354 -2.76 21.38 48.31
CA TRP A 354 -2.34 22.71 48.77
C TRP A 354 -3.29 23.83 48.30
N ALA A 355 -3.80 23.74 47.08
CA ALA A 355 -4.80 24.67 46.56
C ALA A 355 -6.13 24.55 47.34
N VAL A 356 -6.57 23.33 47.66
CA VAL A 356 -7.76 23.11 48.51
C VAL A 356 -7.61 23.78 49.86
N ILE A 357 -6.43 23.72 50.48
CA ILE A 357 -6.18 24.36 51.78
C ILE A 357 -6.34 25.88 51.69
N HIS A 358 -5.82 26.53 50.63
CA HIS A 358 -6.06 27.96 50.40
C HIS A 358 -7.54 28.28 50.32
N TYR A 359 -8.32 27.45 49.64
CA TYR A 359 -9.76 27.63 49.57
C TYR A 359 -10.46 27.42 50.94
N ILE A 360 -10.02 26.45 51.75
CA ILE A 360 -10.50 26.26 53.13
C ILE A 360 -10.21 27.51 53.96
N ARG A 361 -9.00 28.09 53.86
CA ARG A 361 -8.65 29.34 54.55
C ARG A 361 -9.50 30.52 54.07
N ALA A 362 -9.79 30.60 52.78
CA ALA A 362 -10.70 31.60 52.24
C ALA A 362 -12.13 31.45 52.80
N LEU A 363 -12.65 30.22 52.92
CA LEU A 363 -13.95 29.95 53.56
C LEU A 363 -13.94 30.35 55.04
N GLN A 364 -12.90 29.98 55.79
CA GLN A 364 -12.74 30.34 57.20
C GLN A 364 -12.70 31.86 57.39
N LYS A 365 -11.95 32.58 56.55
CA LYS A 365 -11.87 34.05 56.57
C LYS A 365 -13.20 34.69 56.17
N ALA A 366 -13.88 34.18 55.14
CA ALA A 366 -15.18 34.70 54.71
C ALA A 366 -16.25 34.60 55.81
N LYS A 367 -16.21 33.54 56.63
CA LYS A 367 -17.18 33.33 57.72
C LYS A 367 -16.81 34.09 59.01
N ASN A 368 -15.52 34.33 59.25
CA ASN A 368 -15.01 34.90 60.50
C ASN A 368 -14.23 36.22 60.28
N ALA A 369 -14.58 37.00 59.25
CA ALA A 369 -13.87 38.24 58.93
C ALA A 369 -13.94 39.25 60.08
N SER A 370 -12.81 39.86 60.42
CA SER A 370 -12.77 40.93 61.43
C SER A 370 -13.46 42.21 60.93
N PRO A 371 -13.97 43.08 61.82
CA PRO A 371 -14.61 44.34 61.42
C PRO A 371 -13.74 45.23 60.52
N SER A 372 -12.41 45.21 60.72
CA SER A 372 -11.42 45.91 59.88
C SER A 372 -11.30 45.31 58.48
N GLU A 373 -11.26 43.98 58.36
CA GLU A 373 -11.20 43.30 57.06
C GLU A 373 -12.50 43.48 56.25
N ILE A 374 -13.65 43.53 56.93
CA ILE A 374 -14.93 43.85 56.30
C ILE A 374 -14.92 45.29 55.77
N LEU A 375 -14.28 46.23 56.48
CA LEU A 375 -14.15 47.62 56.06
C LEU A 375 -13.23 47.76 54.84
N GLU A 376 -12.12 47.02 54.81
CA GLU A 376 -11.20 46.97 53.66
C GLU A 376 -11.84 46.30 52.44
N ALA A 377 -12.53 45.17 52.61
CA ALA A 377 -13.26 44.52 51.53
C ALA A 377 -14.34 45.43 50.91
N LYS A 378 -14.98 46.28 51.73
CA LYS A 378 -15.92 47.31 51.23
C LYS A 378 -15.24 48.43 50.44
N LYS A 379 -13.97 48.75 50.73
CA LYS A 379 -13.17 49.72 49.93
C LYS A 379 -12.72 49.12 48.60
N GLU A 380 -12.42 47.83 48.57
CA GLU A 380 -12.00 47.11 47.35
C GLU A 380 -13.17 46.66 46.45
N THR A 381 -14.42 46.89 46.88
CA THR A 381 -15.62 46.68 46.03
C THR A 381 -16.12 47.97 45.35
N PRO A 382 -15.39 48.67 44.45
CA PRO A 382 -16.03 49.51 43.45
C PRO A 382 -16.29 48.69 42.17
N SER A 383 -17.55 48.69 41.71
CA SER A 383 -17.93 48.43 40.32
C SER A 383 -17.58 47.04 39.72
N ASN A 384 -18.16 45.95 40.21
CA ASN A 384 -18.34 44.73 39.41
C ASN A 384 -19.58 43.90 39.81
N ALA A 385 -20.61 44.55 40.35
CA ALA A 385 -21.93 43.95 40.53
C ALA A 385 -22.83 44.23 39.30
N ALA A 386 -22.33 43.92 38.11
CA ALA A 386 -23.11 43.86 36.87
C ALA A 386 -22.24 43.22 35.76
N LYS A 387 -22.07 41.90 35.79
CA LYS A 387 -21.85 41.04 34.61
C LYS A 387 -21.99 39.57 34.97
#